data_AF-A0A829D9L1-F1
#
_entry.id   AF-A0A829D9L1-F1
#
_cell.length_a   1.000
_cell.length_b   1.000
_cell.length_c   1.000
_cell.angle_alpha   90.00
_cell.angle_beta   90.00
_cell.angle_gamma   90.00
#
_symmetry.space_group_name_H-M   'P 1'
#
loop_
_entity.id
_entity.type
_entity.pdbx_description
1 polymer ?
#
loop_
_entity_poly.entity_id
_entity_poly.type
_entity_poly.pdbx_seq_one_letter_code
_entity_poly.pdbx_strand_id
1 'polypeptide(L)' 'MIRIENLTISYYTKSGFGLKKSRIVAVDGVNLEIGKNEIIGLVGESGCGKSTLGV' A
#
# COMPACT_ATOMS: atom_id res chain seq x y z
N MET A 1 -19.12 0.65 -7.07
CA MET A 1 -18.72 -0.26 -5.99
C MET A 1 -17.32 -0.71 -6.31
N ILE A 2 -16.38 -0.46 -5.40
CA ILE A 2 -14.99 -0.92 -5.46
C ILE A 2 -14.82 -1.91 -4.32
N ARG A 3 -14.18 -3.05 -4.58
CA ARG A 3 -13.87 -4.06 -3.57
C ARG A 3 -12.46 -4.56 -3.79
N ILE A 4 -11.66 -4.51 -2.73
CA ILE A 4 -10.27 -4.96 -2.66
C ILE A 4 -10.22 -6.02 -1.58
N GLU A 5 -9.63 -7.16 -1.89
CA GLU A 5 -9.45 -8.26 -0.96
C GLU A 5 -7.98 -8.65 -0.88
N ASN A 6 -7.48 -8.75 0.35
CA ASN A 6 -6.15 -9.21 0.70
C ASN A 6 -5.02 -8.58 -0.15
N LEU A 7 -5.08 -7.26 -0.35
CA LEU A 7 -4.08 -6.55 -1.14
C LEU A 7 -2.77 -6.45 -0.36
N THR A 8 -1.72 -7.05 -0.92
CA THR A 8 -0.33 -6.89 -0.45
C THR A 8 0.52 -6.31 -1.57
N ILE A 9 1.21 -5.21 -1.29
CA ILE A 9 2.13 -4.55 -2.24
C ILE A 9 3.52 -4.54 -1.61
N SER A 10 4.50 -5.06 -2.35
CA SER A 10 5.90 -5.11 -1.93
C SER A 10 6.82 -4.49 -2.97
N TYR A 11 7.79 -3.70 -2.52
CA TYR A 11 8.85 -3.13 -3.34
C TYR A 11 10.18 -3.79 -3.04
N TYR A 12 11.00 -3.94 -4.08
CA TYR A 12 12.39 -4.37 -3.94
C TYR A 12 13.28 -3.15 -4.10
N THR A 13 14.00 -2.78 -3.05
CA THR A 13 14.95 -1.68 -3.10
C THR A 13 16.35 -2.21 -3.36
N LYS A 14 17.08 -1.50 -4.22
CA LYS A 14 18.53 -1.66 -4.30
C LYS A 14 19.11 -0.79 -3.21
N SER A 15 19.66 -1.40 -2.15
CA SER A 15 20.48 -0.65 -1.21
C SER A 15 21.80 -0.27 -1.89
N GLY A 16 22.28 0.95 -1.69
CA GLY A 16 23.55 1.43 -2.25
C GLY A 16 24.75 0.61 -1.77
N PHE A 17 25.85 0.65 -2.55
CA PHE A 17 27.07 -0.14 -2.39
C PHE A 17 26.90 -1.67 -2.51
N GLY A 18 26.18 -2.12 -3.55
CA GLY A 18 26.23 -3.53 -4.00
C GLY A 18 25.63 -4.56 -3.05
N LEU A 19 24.91 -4.13 -2.00
CA LEU A 19 24.36 -5.01 -0.98
C LEU A 19 22.90 -5.37 -1.26
N LYS A 20 22.63 -6.68 -1.15
CA LYS A 20 21.35 -7.42 -1.11
C LYS A 20 20.07 -6.62 -1.40
N LYS A 21 19.29 -7.06 -2.40
CA LYS A 21 17.91 -6.60 -2.62
C LYS A 21 17.12 -6.76 -1.31
N SER A 22 16.64 -5.65 -0.76
CA SER A 22 15.76 -5.68 0.41
C SER A 22 14.31 -5.58 -0.05
N ARG A 23 13.43 -6.37 0.57
CA ARG A 23 11.98 -6.33 0.31
C ARG A 23 11.32 -5.47 1.37
N ILE A 24 10.55 -4.49 0.95
CA ILE A 24 9.71 -3.67 1.81
C ILE A 24 8.25 -3.99 1.47
N VAL A 25 7.46 -4.35 2.48
CA VAL A 25 6.01 -4.50 2.34
C VAL A 25 5.38 -3.16 2.65
N ALA A 26 4.82 -2.49 1.63
CA ALA A 26 4.22 -1.17 1.75
C ALA A 26 2.72 -1.24 2.09
N VAL A 27 2.07 -2.34 1.69
CA VAL A 27 0.69 -2.66 2.01
C VAL A 27 0.65 -4.15 2.31
N ASP A 28 -0.03 -4.55 3.39
CA ASP A 28 -0.09 -5.94 3.82
C ASP A 28 -1.52 -6.38 4.12
N GLY A 29 -2.08 -7.24 3.26
CA GLY A 29 -3.36 -7.91 3.47
C GLY A 29 -4.57 -6.98 3.62
N VAL A 30 -4.60 -5.84 2.94
CA VAL A 30 -5.67 -4.85 3.11
C VAL A 30 -6.95 -5.29 2.38
N ASN A 31 -8.07 -5.25 3.11
CA ASN A 31 -9.42 -5.39 2.56
C ASN A 31 -10.12 -4.03 2.59
N LEU A 32 -10.71 -3.62 1.47
CA LEU A 32 -11.40 -2.33 1.35
C LEU A 32 -12.64 -2.48 0.48
N GLU A 33 -13.76 -1.94 0.92
CA GLU A 33 -14.99 -1.87 0.14
C GLU A 33 -15.49 -0.43 0.13
N ILE A 34 -15.83 0.08 -1.06
CA ILE A 34 -16.37 1.43 -1.26
C ILE A 34 -17.65 1.29 -2.06
N GLY A 35 -18.75 1.72 -1.46
CA GLY A 35 -20.07 1.75 -2.04
C GLY A 35 -20.20 2.73 -3.21
N LYS A 36 -21.35 2.70 -3.89
CA LYS A 36 -21.66 3.71 -4.91
C LYS A 36 -21.95 5.05 -4.21
N ASN A 37 -21.39 6.14 -4.74
CA ASN A 37 -21.53 7.49 -4.17
C ASN A 37 -20.93 7.67 -2.77
N GLU A 38 -20.03 6.78 -2.35
CA GLU A 38 -19.31 6.90 -1.08
C GLU A 38 -17.98 7.66 -1.28
N ILE A 39 -17.63 8.50 -0.30
CA ILE A 39 -16.37 9.22 -0.26
C ILE A 39 -15.58 8.71 0.95
N ILE A 40 -14.35 8.28 0.71
CA ILE A 40 -13.44 7.80 1.76
C ILE A 40 -12.20 8.68 1.86
N GLY A 41 -11.75 8.93 3.09
CA GLY A 41 -10.49 9.61 3.38
C GLY A 41 -9.48 8.64 3.99
N LEU A 42 -8.28 8.55 3.40
CA LEU A 42 -7.19 7.72 3.91
C LEU A 42 -6.18 8.58 4.68
N VAL A 43 -6.04 8.36 5.99
CA VAL A 43 -5.22 9.17 6.91
C VAL A 43 -4.17 8.32 7.65
N GLY A 44 -3.10 8.97 8.12
CA GLY A 44 -1.98 8.30 8.81
C GLY A 44 -0.64 9.00 8.60
N GLU A 45 0.39 8.59 9.35
CA GLU A 45 1.74 9.18 9.33
C GLU A 45 2.47 9.02 7.98
N SER A 46 3.46 9.87 7.70
CA SER A 46 4.27 9.75 6.48
C SER A 46 4.92 8.36 6.41
N GLY A 47 4.84 7.71 5.24
CA GLY A 47 5.42 6.37 5.03
C GLY A 47 4.53 5.18 5.41
N CYS A 48 3.33 5.38 5.96
CA CYS A 48 2.45 4.26 6.37
C CYS A 48 1.69 3.55 5.21
N GLY A 49 2.06 3.79 3.94
CA GLY A 49 1.46 3.10 2.79
C GLY A 49 0.23 3.74 2.15
N LYS A 50 -0.20 4.94 2.59
CA LYS A 50 -1.40 5.61 2.04
C LYS A 50 -1.32 5.88 0.54
N SER A 51 -0.22 6.48 0.10
CA SER A 51 -0.01 6.74 -1.33
C SER A 51 0.07 5.44 -2.10
N THR A 52 0.66 4.37 -1.53
CA THR A 52 0.67 3.05 -2.17
C THR A 52 -0.73 2.44 -2.31
N LEU A 53 -1.65 2.71 -1.37
CA LEU A 53 -3.02 2.21 -1.40
C LEU A 53 -3.97 3.01 -2.30
N GLY A 54 -3.76 4.33 -2.44
CA GLY A 54 -4.78 5.23 -2.98
C GLY A 54 -4.30 6.28 -4.00
N VAL A 55 -3.02 6.30 -4.38
CA VAL A 55 -2.44 7.20 -5.39
C VAL A 55 -1.67 6.39 -6.42
#